data_AF-A0A811UCE2-F1
#
_entry.id   AF-A0A811UCE2-F1
#
_cell.length_a   1.000
_cell.length_b   1.000
_cell.length_c   1.000
_cell.angle_alpha   90.00
_cell.angle_beta   90.00
_cell.angle_gamma   90.00
#
_symmetry.space_group_name_H-M   'P 1'
#
loop_
_entity.id
_entity.type
_entity.pdbx_description
1 polymer ?
#
loop_
_entity_poly.entity_id
_entity_poly.type
_entity_poly.pdbx_seq_one_letter_code
_entity_poly.pdbx_strand_id
1 'polypeptide(L)'
;MTHDEIFDGIHDLVVDWFCSEEEKEEIDKKCSNCSDGSLKLNFGKAGVFLGCSNYPICNHTKKITGSNDNLEYPKSLGIDNVTGQEVVIKKGPFGFYLEFNNESEKKKTRSIPKDININDIDLITATQLLSLPKVIGEHPNTGKEVKMALDDSGTISSMMNLKEVLETQLNEAVQIIANSPQKELKSLGLNENGKEVLIHNGRYGFYIKSGKTKVALGKNADIEGIDLKKALDLIKNKK
;
A
#
# COMPACT_ATOMS: atom_id res chain seq x y z
N MET A 1 -33.35 -11.20 -21.78
CA MET A 1 -32.01 -10.60 -21.87
C MET A 1 -31.22 -11.38 -22.87
N THR A 2 -31.03 -10.80 -24.05
CA THR A 2 -30.10 -11.32 -25.07
C THR A 2 -28.66 -11.03 -24.64
N HIS A 3 -27.69 -11.69 -25.27
CA HIS A 3 -26.27 -11.43 -25.00
C HIS A 3 -25.89 -9.97 -25.27
N ASP A 4 -26.47 -9.39 -26.32
CA ASP A 4 -26.19 -8.01 -26.75
C ASP A 4 -26.72 -6.99 -25.73
N GLU A 5 -27.90 -7.20 -25.16
CA GLU A 5 -28.47 -6.32 -24.12
C GLU A 5 -27.60 -6.28 -22.84
N ILE A 6 -26.94 -7.39 -22.49
CA ILE A 6 -26.03 -7.45 -21.34
C ILE A 6 -24.71 -6.74 -21.66
N PHE A 7 -24.20 -6.92 -22.87
CA PHE A 7 -22.95 -6.32 -23.30
C PHE A 7 -23.06 -4.79 -23.39
N ASP A 8 -24.15 -4.29 -23.99
CA ASP A 8 -24.44 -2.86 -24.09
C ASP A 8 -24.64 -2.24 -22.70
N GLY A 9 -25.36 -2.92 -21.80
CA GLY A 9 -25.53 -2.45 -20.42
C GLY A 9 -24.23 -2.37 -19.62
N ILE A 10 -23.29 -3.31 -19.82
CA ILE A 10 -21.96 -3.25 -19.20
C ILE A 10 -21.12 -2.13 -19.83
N HIS A 11 -21.21 -1.96 -21.15
CA HIS A 11 -20.51 -0.91 -21.87
C HIS A 11 -20.91 0.47 -21.34
N ASP A 12 -22.21 0.75 -21.19
CA ASP A 12 -22.71 2.03 -20.69
C ASP A 12 -22.26 2.34 -19.26
N LEU A 13 -22.29 1.34 -18.37
CA LEU A 13 -21.78 1.49 -17.00
C LEU A 13 -20.28 1.79 -16.95
N VAL A 14 -19.50 1.19 -17.86
CA VAL A 14 -18.07 1.46 -17.98
C VAL A 14 -17.83 2.86 -18.54
N VAL A 15 -18.56 3.26 -19.58
CA VAL A 15 -18.45 4.59 -20.18
C VAL A 15 -18.71 5.65 -19.12
N ASP A 16 -19.78 5.51 -18.34
CA ASP A 16 -20.12 6.46 -17.29
C ASP A 16 -19.09 6.53 -16.16
N TRP A 17 -18.45 5.42 -15.82
CA TRP A 17 -17.50 5.40 -14.72
C TRP A 17 -16.07 5.79 -15.12
N PHE A 18 -15.65 5.42 -16.33
CA PHE A 18 -14.26 5.59 -16.78
C PHE A 18 -14.04 6.76 -17.72
N CYS A 19 -15.06 7.25 -18.44
CA CYS A 19 -14.89 8.33 -19.41
C CYS A 19 -15.36 9.66 -18.82
N SER A 20 -14.53 10.70 -18.97
CA SER A 20 -14.98 12.09 -18.80
C SER A 20 -16.00 12.48 -19.87
N GLU A 21 -16.79 13.53 -19.64
CA GLU A 21 -17.78 14.01 -20.61
C GLU A 21 -17.15 14.32 -21.98
N GLU A 22 -15.91 14.84 -22.00
CA GLU A 22 -15.14 15.06 -23.23
C GLU A 22 -14.76 13.77 -23.96
N GLU A 23 -14.38 12.72 -23.20
CA GLU A 23 -14.05 11.41 -23.76
C GLU A 23 -15.29 10.66 -24.26
N LYS A 24 -16.45 10.86 -23.61
CA LYS A 24 -17.74 10.34 -24.08
C LYS A 24 -18.11 10.91 -25.45
N GLU A 25 -17.87 12.21 -25.66
CA GLU A 25 -18.06 12.82 -26.97
C GLU A 25 -17.10 12.30 -28.04
N GLU A 26 -15.99 11.65 -27.67
CA GLU A 26 -15.09 11.02 -28.64
C GLU A 26 -15.47 9.58 -29.02
N ILE A 27 -16.35 8.94 -28.25
CA ILE A 27 -16.94 7.67 -28.62
C ILE A 27 -17.77 7.90 -29.90
N ASP A 28 -17.59 7.03 -30.88
CA ASP A 28 -18.17 7.10 -32.22
C ASP A 28 -17.72 8.28 -33.10
N LYS A 29 -16.74 9.11 -32.67
CA LYS A 29 -16.09 10.07 -33.58
C LYS A 29 -15.26 9.35 -34.64
N LYS A 30 -15.09 10.02 -35.80
CA LYS A 30 -14.24 9.52 -36.89
C LYS A 30 -12.80 9.36 -36.42
N CYS A 31 -12.18 8.26 -36.84
CA CYS A 31 -10.79 7.98 -36.55
C CYS A 31 -9.88 9.03 -37.19
N SER A 32 -8.94 9.58 -36.43
CA SER A 32 -7.98 10.56 -36.96
C SER A 32 -6.99 9.97 -37.96
N ASN A 33 -6.87 8.63 -38.02
CA ASN A 33 -5.90 7.93 -38.86
C ASN A 33 -6.52 7.28 -40.11
N CYS A 34 -7.84 7.11 -40.16
CA CYS A 34 -8.53 6.59 -41.33
C CYS A 34 -9.87 7.27 -41.53
N SER A 35 -10.25 7.48 -42.79
CA SER A 35 -11.44 8.27 -43.14
C SER A 35 -12.77 7.54 -42.89
N ASP A 36 -12.72 6.20 -42.81
CA ASP A 36 -13.90 5.32 -42.77
C ASP A 36 -14.13 4.61 -41.42
N GLY A 37 -13.21 4.75 -40.46
CA GLY A 37 -13.34 4.12 -39.15
C GLY A 37 -13.91 5.06 -38.09
N SER A 38 -14.60 4.52 -37.08
CA SER A 38 -14.99 5.25 -35.86
C SER A 38 -14.21 4.74 -34.65
N LEU A 39 -14.07 5.59 -33.64
CA LEU A 39 -13.47 5.23 -32.36
C LEU A 39 -14.49 4.52 -31.48
N LYS A 40 -14.17 3.30 -31.05
CA LYS A 40 -14.98 2.50 -30.13
C LYS A 40 -14.24 2.21 -28.84
N LEU A 41 -14.97 2.14 -27.74
CA LEU A 41 -14.41 1.73 -26.46
C LEU A 41 -13.99 0.26 -26.50
N ASN A 42 -12.77 -0.03 -26.05
CA ASN A 42 -12.22 -1.37 -25.98
C ASN A 42 -11.50 -1.60 -24.64
N PHE A 43 -11.42 -2.86 -24.25
CA PHE A 43 -10.81 -3.31 -23.00
C PHE A 43 -9.50 -4.04 -23.27
N GLY A 44 -8.42 -3.61 -22.63
CA GLY A 44 -7.11 -4.23 -22.72
C GLY A 44 -6.49 -4.52 -21.36
N LYS A 45 -5.34 -5.21 -21.36
CA LYS A 45 -4.57 -5.49 -20.13
C LYS A 45 -4.14 -4.21 -19.38
N ALA A 46 -3.95 -3.12 -20.12
CA ALA A 46 -3.50 -1.84 -19.59
C ALA A 46 -4.66 -0.90 -19.20
N GLY A 47 -5.91 -1.35 -19.32
CA GLY A 47 -7.11 -0.54 -19.05
C GLY A 47 -7.98 -0.32 -20.29
N VAL A 48 -8.87 0.67 -20.17
CA VAL A 48 -9.85 1.05 -21.20
C VAL A 48 -9.18 1.98 -22.23
N PHE A 49 -9.48 1.82 -23.51
CA PHE A 49 -8.95 2.65 -24.58
C PHE A 49 -9.93 2.76 -25.75
N LEU A 50 -9.82 3.84 -26.53
CA LEU A 50 -10.51 3.99 -27.81
C LEU A 50 -9.71 3.31 -28.91
N GLY A 51 -10.32 2.37 -29.61
CA GLY A 51 -9.75 1.66 -30.76
C GLY A 51 -10.56 1.91 -32.02
N CYS A 52 -9.89 1.93 -33.17
CA CYS A 52 -10.58 2.08 -34.46
C CYS A 52 -11.41 0.82 -34.79
N SER A 53 -12.66 1.03 -35.25
CA SER A 53 -13.55 -0.04 -35.71
C SER A 53 -13.01 -0.85 -36.89
N ASN A 54 -12.10 -0.26 -37.69
CA ASN A 54 -11.47 -0.91 -38.83
C ASN A 54 -10.20 -1.71 -38.46
N TYR A 55 -9.95 -1.99 -37.19
CA TYR A 55 -8.93 -2.96 -36.82
C TYR A 55 -9.22 -4.33 -37.47
N PRO A 56 -8.25 -5.03 -38.10
CA PRO A 56 -6.78 -4.81 -38.05
C PRO A 56 -6.20 -3.92 -39.16
N ILE A 57 -7.03 -3.33 -40.02
CA ILE A 57 -6.58 -2.46 -41.13
C ILE A 57 -6.08 -1.11 -40.59
N CYS A 58 -6.70 -0.60 -39.53
CA CYS A 58 -6.26 0.59 -38.81
C CYS A 58 -5.97 0.25 -37.35
N ASN A 59 -4.71 0.40 -36.93
CA ASN A 59 -4.26 0.12 -35.56
C ASN A 59 -4.25 1.37 -34.66
N HIS A 60 -5.07 2.37 -34.99
CA HIS A 60 -5.12 3.59 -34.20
C HIS A 60 -5.80 3.30 -32.86
N THR A 61 -5.11 3.66 -31.79
CA THR A 61 -5.58 3.55 -30.41
C THR A 61 -5.31 4.84 -29.66
N LYS A 62 -6.30 5.34 -28.92
CA LYS A 62 -6.17 6.46 -28.00
C LYS A 62 -6.46 5.97 -26.58
N LYS A 63 -5.56 6.24 -25.64
CA LYS A 63 -5.78 5.88 -24.23
C LYS A 63 -6.85 6.81 -23.65
N ILE A 64 -7.79 6.24 -22.91
CA ILE A 64 -8.70 7.00 -22.05
C ILE A 64 -8.05 7.01 -20.68
N THR A 65 -7.63 8.20 -20.27
CA THR A 65 -7.16 8.44 -18.92
C THR A 65 -8.39 8.94 -18.19
N GLY A 66 -9.14 8.00 -17.59
CA GLY A 66 -10.32 8.36 -16.82
C GLY A 66 -10.01 9.50 -15.86
N SER A 67 -11.05 10.31 -15.59
CA SER A 67 -11.10 11.69 -15.09
C SER A 67 -10.15 12.13 -13.95
N ASN A 68 -9.31 11.25 -13.41
CA ASN A 68 -8.33 11.52 -12.38
C ASN A 68 -6.88 11.71 -12.86
N ASP A 69 -6.58 11.58 -14.16
CA ASP A 69 -5.19 11.62 -14.66
C ASP A 69 -4.82 12.83 -15.53
N ASN A 70 -5.74 13.78 -15.77
CA ASN A 70 -5.47 15.05 -16.46
C ASN A 70 -4.88 16.16 -15.55
N LEU A 71 -4.45 15.79 -14.35
CA LEU A 71 -3.81 16.71 -13.43
C LEU A 71 -2.33 16.82 -13.81
N GLU A 72 -1.88 18.03 -14.16
CA GLU A 72 -0.45 18.30 -14.27
C GLU A 72 0.20 18.18 -12.89
N TYR A 73 1.18 17.27 -12.79
CA TYR A 73 1.99 17.10 -11.59
C TYR A 73 3.41 17.58 -11.89
N PRO A 74 4.08 18.27 -10.94
CA PRO A 74 3.75 18.41 -9.51
C PRO A 74 2.61 19.39 -9.18
N LYS A 75 1.69 18.99 -8.29
CA LYS A 75 0.61 19.86 -7.75
C LYS A 75 1.00 20.35 -6.36
N SER A 76 1.21 21.66 -6.18
CA SER A 76 1.48 22.25 -4.87
C SER A 76 0.18 22.42 -4.06
N LEU A 77 0.21 22.01 -2.79
CA LEU A 77 -0.89 22.17 -1.83
C LEU A 77 -0.70 23.39 -0.91
N GLY A 78 0.47 24.03 -0.96
CA GLY A 78 0.82 25.18 -0.12
C GLY A 78 1.86 24.85 0.95
N ILE A 79 2.09 25.81 1.85
CA ILE A 79 3.12 25.75 2.89
C ILE A 79 2.49 25.28 4.21
N ASP A 80 3.04 24.24 4.79
CA ASP A 80 2.65 23.79 6.12
C ASP A 80 3.10 24.81 7.19
N ASN A 81 2.16 25.29 8.00
CA ASN A 81 2.43 26.29 9.03
C ASN A 81 3.32 25.76 10.17
N VAL A 82 3.39 24.43 10.35
CA VAL A 82 4.18 23.82 11.43
C VAL A 82 5.63 23.64 11.03
N THR A 83 5.88 23.10 9.83
CA THR A 83 7.23 22.85 9.33
C THR A 83 7.81 24.00 8.52
N GLY A 84 6.98 24.91 8.02
CA GLY A 84 7.36 25.96 7.07
C GLY A 84 7.71 25.40 5.68
N GLN A 85 7.37 24.14 5.39
CA GLN A 85 7.73 23.44 4.17
C GLN A 85 6.55 23.40 3.19
N GLU A 86 6.84 23.60 1.90
CA GLU A 86 5.84 23.44 0.86
C GLU A 86 5.53 21.95 0.65
N VAL A 87 4.25 21.61 0.61
CA VAL A 87 3.74 20.26 0.40
C VAL A 87 3.31 20.10 -1.04
N VAL A 88 3.81 19.06 -1.71
CA VAL A 88 3.58 18.83 -3.14
C VAL A 88 3.15 17.38 -3.38
N ILE A 89 2.16 17.20 -4.26
CA ILE A 89 1.77 15.89 -4.81
C ILE A 89 2.55 15.63 -6.10
N LYS A 90 3.15 14.45 -6.21
CA LYS A 90 3.88 13.97 -7.39
C LYS A 90 3.40 12.60 -7.83
N LYS A 91 3.61 12.29 -9.13
CA LYS A 91 3.32 10.99 -9.73
C LYS A 91 4.62 10.18 -9.87
N GLY A 92 4.66 9.00 -9.25
CA GLY A 92 5.80 8.07 -9.31
C GLY A 92 5.42 6.71 -9.91
N PRO A 93 6.39 5.77 -10.03
CA PRO A 93 6.14 4.43 -10.59
C PRO A 93 5.19 3.58 -9.73
N PHE A 94 5.07 3.89 -8.44
CA PHE A 94 4.22 3.19 -7.48
C PHE A 94 2.89 3.89 -7.21
N GLY A 95 2.58 4.97 -7.94
CA GLY A 95 1.39 5.80 -7.74
C GLY A 95 1.74 7.21 -7.27
N PHE A 96 0.74 7.90 -6.72
CA PHE A 96 0.89 9.26 -6.22
C PHE A 96 1.52 9.28 -4.84
N TYR A 97 2.34 10.29 -4.59
CA TYR A 97 2.99 10.49 -3.32
C TYR A 97 3.11 11.96 -2.97
N LEU A 98 3.14 12.25 -1.68
CA LEU A 98 3.39 13.55 -1.10
C LEU A 98 4.88 13.69 -0.81
N GLU A 99 5.41 14.90 -1.03
CA GLU A 99 6.79 15.26 -0.73
C GLU A 99 6.82 16.66 -0.13
N PHE A 100 7.64 16.86 0.91
CA PHE A 100 8.02 18.21 1.31
C PHE A 100 9.10 18.73 0.35
N ASN A 101 8.87 19.92 -0.21
CA ASN A 101 9.85 20.62 -1.02
C ASN A 101 10.95 21.17 -0.08
N ASN A 102 11.89 20.32 0.32
CA ASN A 102 13.09 20.71 1.04
C ASN A 102 14.34 20.51 0.19
N GLU A 103 15.35 21.36 0.38
CA GLU A 103 16.67 21.22 -0.24
C GLU A 103 17.55 20.16 0.47
N SER A 104 16.97 19.39 1.39
CA SER A 104 17.72 18.36 2.13
C SER A 104 17.91 17.10 1.28
N GLU A 105 19.08 16.45 1.38
CA GLU A 105 19.41 15.22 0.64
C GLU A 105 18.44 14.05 0.89
N LYS A 106 17.71 14.07 2.01
CA LYS A 106 16.67 13.08 2.33
C LYS A 106 15.32 13.77 2.46
N LYS A 107 14.61 13.83 1.35
CA LYS A 107 13.24 14.32 1.30
C LYS A 107 12.32 13.33 2.00
N LYS A 108 11.47 13.82 2.92
CA LYS A 108 10.42 13.00 3.50
C LYS A 108 9.29 12.89 2.47
N THR A 109 8.99 11.64 2.09
CA THR A 109 7.94 11.31 1.14
C THR A 109 6.93 10.36 1.77
N ARG A 110 5.68 10.42 1.32
CA ARG A 110 4.64 9.47 1.73
C ARG A 110 3.75 9.09 0.55
N SER A 111 3.57 7.79 0.32
CA SER A 111 2.60 7.30 -0.67
C SER A 111 1.18 7.71 -0.27
N ILE A 112 0.38 8.10 -1.27
CA ILE A 112 -1.04 8.36 -1.10
C ILE A 112 -1.77 7.02 -1.26
N PRO A 113 -2.56 6.58 -0.25
CA PRO A 113 -3.39 5.39 -0.34
C PRO A 113 -4.32 5.41 -1.56
N LYS A 114 -4.55 4.25 -2.18
CA LYS A 114 -5.31 4.14 -3.45
C LYS A 114 -6.80 4.42 -3.28
N ASP A 115 -7.31 4.29 -2.07
CA ASP A 115 -8.68 4.59 -1.66
C ASP A 115 -8.96 6.09 -1.58
N ILE A 116 -7.93 6.93 -1.52
CA ILE A 116 -8.07 8.39 -1.42
C ILE A 116 -8.01 9.01 -2.81
N ASN A 117 -9.02 9.79 -3.15
CA ASN A 117 -9.03 10.60 -4.37
C ASN A 117 -8.04 11.76 -4.23
N ILE A 118 -7.11 11.89 -5.18
CA ILE A 118 -6.04 12.90 -5.17
C ILE A 118 -6.59 14.32 -5.25
N ASN A 119 -7.79 14.50 -5.82
CA ASN A 119 -8.45 15.79 -5.92
C ASN A 119 -8.96 16.31 -4.58
N ASP A 120 -9.31 15.41 -3.67
CA ASP A 120 -9.92 15.73 -2.39
C ASP A 120 -8.88 15.96 -1.28
N ILE A 121 -7.58 15.82 -1.60
CA ILE A 121 -6.50 16.00 -0.63
C ILE A 121 -6.23 17.49 -0.42
N ASP A 122 -6.49 17.95 0.80
CA ASP A 122 -6.13 19.28 1.29
C ASP A 122 -4.75 19.29 1.97
N LEU A 123 -4.25 20.50 2.26
CA LEU A 123 -2.97 20.70 2.94
C LEU A 123 -2.94 20.02 4.33
N ILE A 124 -4.07 20.04 5.06
CA ILE A 124 -4.17 19.47 6.41
C ILE A 124 -3.97 17.94 6.36
N THR A 125 -4.72 17.26 5.50
CA THR A 125 -4.63 15.81 5.30
C THR A 125 -3.25 15.42 4.77
N ALA A 126 -2.69 16.22 3.87
CA ALA A 126 -1.36 15.96 3.33
C ALA A 126 -0.25 16.05 4.40
N THR A 127 -0.29 17.08 5.25
CA THR A 127 0.64 17.19 6.38
C THR A 127 0.47 16.04 7.37
N GLN A 128 -0.77 15.63 7.67
CA GLN A 128 -1.04 14.47 8.52
C GLN A 128 -0.43 13.19 7.96
N LEU A 129 -0.61 12.92 6.66
CA LEU A 129 -0.01 11.78 5.97
C LEU A 129 1.52 11.79 6.03
N LEU A 130 2.14 12.95 5.78
CA LEU A 130 3.60 13.12 5.82
C LEU A 130 4.18 12.99 7.25
N SER A 131 3.37 13.23 8.28
CA SER A 131 3.77 13.09 9.68
C SER A 131 3.78 11.64 10.19
N LEU A 132 3.24 10.69 9.42
CA LEU A 132 3.26 9.26 9.78
C LEU A 132 4.70 8.72 9.75
N PRO A 133 5.10 7.86 10.70
CA PRO A 133 4.28 7.16 11.70
C PRO A 133 3.91 8.02 12.93
N LYS A 134 2.63 7.98 13.33
CA LYS A 134 2.09 8.70 14.49
C LYS A 134 2.39 7.94 15.78
N VAL A 135 3.02 8.59 16.75
CA VAL A 135 3.22 8.03 18.10
C VAL A 135 1.95 8.27 18.91
N ILE A 136 1.34 7.20 19.44
CA ILE A 136 0.10 7.28 20.23
C ILE A 136 0.40 7.35 21.73
N GLY A 137 1.45 6.65 22.18
CA GLY A 137 1.84 6.60 23.59
C GLY A 137 2.75 5.41 23.88
N GLU A 138 2.90 5.07 25.15
CA GLU A 138 3.67 3.91 25.60
C GLU A 138 2.75 2.76 25.99
N HIS A 139 3.17 1.54 25.66
CA HIS A 139 2.42 0.34 26.01
C HIS A 139 2.46 0.09 27.53
N PRO A 140 1.32 -0.13 28.21
CA PRO A 140 1.23 -0.16 29.68
C PRO A 140 2.11 -1.24 30.33
N ASN A 141 2.23 -2.41 29.70
CA ASN A 141 3.02 -3.52 30.26
C ASN A 141 4.49 -3.53 29.85
N THR A 142 4.87 -2.86 28.74
CA THR A 142 6.22 -3.00 28.18
C THR A 142 7.01 -1.69 28.18
N GLY A 143 6.35 -0.55 28.38
CA GLY A 143 6.96 0.79 28.28
C GLY A 143 7.46 1.14 26.87
N LYS A 144 7.20 0.31 25.86
CA LYS A 144 7.63 0.56 24.48
C LYS A 144 6.68 1.53 23.79
N GLU A 145 7.22 2.44 22.99
CA GLU A 145 6.43 3.36 22.17
C GLU A 145 5.55 2.61 21.17
N VAL A 146 4.26 2.90 21.20
CA VAL A 146 3.25 2.42 20.25
C VAL A 146 3.12 3.46 19.14
N LYS A 147 3.44 3.03 17.91
CA LYS A 147 3.39 3.87 16.71
C LYS A 147 2.43 3.26 15.70
N MET A 148 1.64 4.11 15.05
CA MET A 148 0.75 3.74 13.96
C MET A 148 1.29 4.25 12.64
N ALA A 149 1.31 3.38 11.64
CA ALA A 149 1.86 3.67 10.32
C ALA A 149 1.04 2.94 9.25
N LEU A 150 0.85 3.59 8.10
CA LEU A 150 0.42 2.90 6.88
C LEU A 150 1.61 2.16 6.25
N ASP A 151 1.36 1.01 5.62
CA ASP A 151 2.33 0.35 4.75
C ASP A 151 2.35 0.98 3.35
N ASP A 152 3.22 0.46 2.48
CA ASP A 152 3.39 0.94 1.10
C ASP A 152 2.13 0.76 0.22
N SER A 153 1.19 -0.09 0.64
CA SER A 153 -0.11 -0.30 -0.01
C SER A 153 -1.20 0.63 0.50
N GLY A 154 -0.92 1.42 1.54
CA GLY A 154 -1.91 2.24 2.23
C GLY A 154 -2.70 1.49 3.31
N THR A 155 -2.25 0.29 3.70
CA THR A 155 -2.90 -0.56 4.71
C THR A 155 -2.01 -0.62 5.96
N ILE A 156 -2.53 -0.49 7.18
CA ILE A 156 -1.71 -0.88 8.36
C ILE A 156 -1.50 -2.40 8.30
N SER A 157 -0.46 -2.93 8.95
CA SER A 157 -0.19 -4.36 9.18
C SER A 157 -1.34 -5.22 9.74
N SER A 158 -2.59 -4.74 9.78
CA SER A 158 -3.83 -5.47 10.06
C SER A 158 -5.08 -4.76 9.49
N MET A 159 -5.16 -4.50 8.17
CA MET A 159 -6.40 -4.08 7.49
C MET A 159 -7.01 -2.75 7.97
N MET A 160 -6.21 -1.68 8.06
CA MET A 160 -6.75 -0.37 8.45
C MET A 160 -6.48 0.73 7.42
N ASN A 161 -7.48 1.60 7.24
CA ASN A 161 -7.46 2.76 6.35
C ASN A 161 -6.92 4.03 7.04
N LEU A 162 -6.61 5.09 6.29
CA LEU A 162 -6.07 6.35 6.84
C LEU A 162 -6.89 6.88 8.03
N LYS A 163 -8.22 6.92 7.89
CA LYS A 163 -9.11 7.44 8.93
C LYS A 163 -8.96 6.69 10.25
N GLU A 164 -8.90 5.37 10.18
CA GLU A 164 -8.72 4.52 11.36
C GLU A 164 -7.36 4.77 12.01
N VAL A 165 -6.28 4.92 11.23
CA VAL A 165 -4.93 5.26 11.75
C VAL A 165 -4.95 6.56 12.54
N LEU A 166 -5.68 7.55 12.05
CA LEU A 166 -5.73 8.88 12.65
C LEU A 166 -6.55 8.90 13.95
N GLU A 167 -7.65 8.15 13.98
CA GLU A 167 -8.61 8.08 15.09
C GLU A 167 -8.25 7.06 16.18
N THR A 168 -7.41 6.06 15.87
CA THR A 168 -7.06 4.97 16.80
C THR A 168 -6.53 5.50 18.13
N GLN A 169 -7.05 4.95 19.23
CA GLN A 169 -6.59 5.25 20.60
C GLN A 169 -5.58 4.23 21.12
N LEU A 170 -4.87 4.57 22.21
CA LEU A 170 -3.83 3.69 22.78
C LEU A 170 -4.37 2.30 23.16
N ASN A 171 -5.57 2.22 23.72
CA ASN A 171 -6.18 0.96 24.15
C ASN A 171 -6.47 0.04 22.96
N GLU A 172 -7.00 0.58 21.87
CA GLU A 172 -7.27 -0.14 20.63
C GLU A 172 -5.96 -0.61 19.99
N ALA A 173 -4.96 0.27 19.92
CA ALA A 173 -3.63 -0.06 19.41
C ALA A 173 -3.00 -1.22 20.19
N VAL A 174 -3.12 -1.23 21.51
CA VAL A 174 -2.63 -2.33 22.37
C VAL A 174 -3.40 -3.63 22.09
N GLN A 175 -4.71 -3.59 21.90
CA GLN A 175 -5.50 -4.77 21.53
C GLN A 175 -5.10 -5.34 20.16
N ILE A 176 -4.88 -4.47 19.17
CA ILE A 176 -4.40 -4.87 17.84
C ILE A 176 -3.04 -5.55 17.95
N ILE A 177 -2.12 -4.99 18.74
CA ILE A 177 -0.81 -5.59 18.99
C ILE A 177 -0.93 -6.95 19.70
N ALA A 178 -1.83 -7.08 20.67
CA ALA A 178 -2.06 -8.33 21.39
C ALA A 178 -2.62 -9.44 20.48
N ASN A 179 -3.50 -9.08 19.53
CA ASN A 179 -4.10 -10.01 18.57
C ASN A 179 -3.19 -10.30 17.35
N SER A 180 -2.19 -9.46 17.12
CA SER A 180 -1.26 -9.63 16.00
C SER A 180 -0.34 -10.85 16.25
N PRO A 181 -0.02 -11.65 15.21
CA PRO A 181 0.85 -12.80 15.38
C PRO A 181 2.22 -12.38 15.91
N GLN A 182 2.52 -12.76 17.16
CA GLN A 182 3.78 -12.39 17.79
C GLN A 182 4.96 -13.09 17.09
N LYS A 183 5.94 -12.27 16.68
CA LYS A 183 7.20 -12.77 16.14
C LYS A 183 8.04 -13.48 17.19
N GLU A 184 7.87 -13.16 18.47
CA GLU A 184 8.56 -13.75 19.61
C GLU A 184 7.53 -14.54 20.42
N LEU A 185 7.64 -15.87 20.43
CA LEU A 185 6.64 -16.74 21.04
C LEU A 185 7.02 -17.16 22.47
N LYS A 186 8.31 -17.46 22.69
CA LYS A 186 8.79 -18.02 23.96
C LYS A 186 10.25 -17.65 24.19
N SER A 187 10.56 -17.10 25.35
CA SER A 187 11.94 -16.96 25.84
C SER A 187 12.32 -18.20 26.65
N LEU A 188 13.46 -18.83 26.31
CA LEU A 188 13.93 -20.05 26.97
C LEU A 188 15.00 -19.77 28.04
N GLY A 189 15.55 -18.56 28.07
CA GLY A 189 16.59 -18.13 29.01
C GLY A 189 17.90 -17.72 28.33
N LEU A 190 18.99 -17.69 29.10
CA LEU A 190 20.33 -17.31 28.66
C LEU A 190 21.17 -18.55 28.32
N ASN A 191 21.96 -18.46 27.26
CA ASN A 191 23.01 -19.43 26.93
C ASN A 191 24.25 -19.24 27.81
N GLU A 192 25.16 -20.22 27.77
CA GLU A 192 26.48 -20.19 28.44
C GLU A 192 27.29 -18.90 28.15
N ASN A 193 27.02 -18.26 27.00
CA ASN A 193 27.66 -17.01 26.59
C ASN A 193 26.87 -15.72 26.97
N GLY A 194 25.88 -15.82 27.86
CA GLY A 194 25.04 -14.70 28.30
C GLY A 194 24.08 -14.16 27.24
N LYS A 195 23.78 -14.93 26.19
CA LYS A 195 22.87 -14.53 25.10
C LYS A 195 21.50 -15.16 25.29
N GLU A 196 20.44 -14.35 25.16
CA GLU A 196 19.07 -14.86 25.20
C GLU A 196 18.78 -15.83 24.05
N VAL A 197 17.98 -16.84 24.37
CA VAL A 197 17.42 -17.82 23.43
C VAL A 197 15.93 -17.58 23.32
N LEU A 198 15.49 -17.21 22.12
CA LEU A 198 14.11 -16.88 21.82
C LEU A 198 13.59 -17.80 20.70
N ILE A 199 12.37 -18.31 20.84
CA ILE A 199 11.64 -18.97 19.75
C ILE A 199 10.83 -17.89 19.02
N HIS A 200 11.00 -17.84 17.71
CA HIS A 200 10.32 -16.90 16.84
C HIS A 200 9.43 -17.60 15.82
N ASN A 201 8.36 -16.91 15.41
CA ASN A 201 7.56 -17.27 14.25
C ASN A 201 8.04 -16.48 13.01
N GLY A 202 8.47 -17.18 11.97
CA GLY A 202 8.93 -16.59 10.71
C GLY A 202 8.09 -17.03 9.51
N ARG A 203 8.32 -16.40 8.35
CA ARG A 203 7.63 -16.72 7.09
C ARG A 203 7.66 -18.22 6.73
N TYR A 204 8.74 -18.91 7.10
CA TYR A 204 8.97 -20.32 6.77
C TYR A 204 8.67 -21.31 7.91
N GLY A 205 8.16 -20.82 9.05
CA GLY A 205 7.89 -21.61 10.25
C GLY A 205 8.69 -21.13 11.46
N PHE A 206 8.66 -21.92 12.53
CA PHE A 206 9.30 -21.60 13.80
C PHE A 206 10.81 -21.74 13.71
N TYR A 207 11.52 -20.88 14.44
CA TYR A 207 12.98 -20.94 14.55
C TYR A 207 13.46 -20.43 15.90
N ILE A 208 14.56 -20.97 16.38
CA ILE A 208 15.26 -20.51 17.57
C ILE A 208 16.28 -19.44 17.15
N LYS A 209 16.34 -18.32 17.87
CA LYS A 209 17.35 -17.28 17.70
C LYS A 209 18.15 -17.15 18.99
N SER A 210 19.47 -17.20 18.89
CA SER A 210 20.39 -16.81 19.96
C SER A 210 21.44 -15.83 19.45
N GLY A 211 21.25 -14.55 19.77
CA GLY A 211 22.04 -13.46 19.19
C GLY A 211 21.96 -13.43 17.66
N LYS A 212 23.07 -13.77 16.98
CA LYS A 212 23.17 -13.83 15.51
C LYS A 212 22.80 -15.19 14.93
N THR A 213 22.82 -16.26 15.73
CA THR A 213 22.58 -17.62 15.26
C THR A 213 21.08 -17.90 15.20
N LYS A 214 20.61 -18.48 14.09
CA LYS A 214 19.22 -18.88 13.90
C LYS A 214 19.14 -20.36 13.54
N VAL A 215 18.26 -21.13 14.17
CA VAL A 215 18.05 -22.56 13.91
C VAL A 215 16.59 -22.78 13.53
N ALA A 216 16.31 -23.34 12.36
CA ALA A 216 14.94 -23.61 11.92
C ALA A 216 14.38 -24.85 12.63
N LEU A 217 13.14 -24.77 13.10
CA LEU A 217 12.39 -25.86 13.72
C LEU A 217 11.32 -26.44 12.77
N GLY A 218 10.85 -25.64 11.81
CA GLY A 218 9.79 -26.01 10.88
C GLY A 218 8.41 -25.46 11.28
N LYS A 219 7.39 -25.68 10.42
CA LYS A 219 6.04 -25.10 10.61
C LYS A 219 5.20 -25.81 11.67
N ASN A 220 5.43 -27.10 11.89
CA ASN A 220 4.66 -27.94 12.82
C ASN A 220 5.46 -28.30 14.08
N ALA A 221 6.47 -27.50 14.43
CA ALA A 221 7.27 -27.76 15.61
C ALA A 221 6.46 -27.48 16.87
N ASP A 222 6.55 -28.38 17.86
CA ASP A 222 5.97 -28.18 19.18
C ASP A 222 6.77 -27.13 19.96
N ILE A 223 6.19 -25.94 20.14
CA ILE A 223 6.83 -24.80 20.82
C ILE A 223 6.85 -25.00 22.34
N GLU A 224 5.82 -25.67 22.88
CA GLU A 224 5.68 -25.85 24.32
C GLU A 224 6.69 -26.87 24.84
N GLY A 225 6.91 -27.96 24.09
CA GLY A 225 7.85 -29.03 24.43
C GLY A 225 9.35 -28.74 24.20
N ILE A 226 9.71 -27.53 23.74
CA ILE A 226 11.10 -27.11 23.59
C ILE A 226 11.56 -26.39 24.86
N ASP A 227 12.52 -27.04 25.54
CA ASP A 227 13.24 -26.53 26.70
C ASP A 227 14.61 -25.95 26.32
N LEU A 228 15.21 -25.19 27.23
CA LEU A 228 16.54 -24.57 27.06
C LEU A 228 17.63 -25.57 26.67
N LYS A 229 17.62 -26.78 27.26
CA LYS A 229 18.61 -27.84 26.96
C LYS A 229 18.53 -28.30 25.50
N LYS A 230 17.33 -28.64 25.02
CA LYS A 230 17.11 -29.04 23.62
C LYS A 230 17.47 -27.91 22.66
N ALA A 231 17.13 -26.68 23.00
CA ALA A 231 17.47 -25.52 22.17
C ALA A 231 18.98 -25.33 22.05
N LEU A 232 19.72 -25.49 23.15
CA LEU A 232 21.19 -25.45 23.17
C LEU A 232 21.81 -26.55 22.30
N ASP A 233 21.29 -27.77 22.38
CA ASP A 233 21.77 -28.90 21.57
C ASP A 233 21.56 -28.64 20.07
N LEU A 234 20.38 -28.14 19.69
CA LEU A 234 20.07 -27.76 18.30
C LEU A 234 20.95 -26.62 17.79
N ILE A 235 21.35 -25.68 18.66
CA ILE A 235 22.28 -24.60 18.32
C ILE A 235 23.71 -25.14 18.16
N LYS A 236 24.16 -26.06 19.02
CA LYS A 236 25.50 -26.69 18.93
C LYS A 236 25.62 -27.55 17.67
N ASN A 237 24.59 -28.32 17.32
CA ASN A 237 24.58 -29.20 16.14
C ASN A 237 24.55 -28.47 14.79
N LYS A 238 24.21 -27.17 14.76
CA LYS A 238 24.21 -26.36 13.53
C LYS A 238 25.57 -25.71 13.25
N LYS A 239 26.51 -25.81 14.19
CA LYS A 239 27.82 -25.16 14.09
C LYS A 239 28.79 -25.95 13.24
#